data_AF-A0A2K5X5L7-F1
#
_entry.id   AF-A0A2K5X5L7-F1
#
_cell.length_a   1.000
_cell.length_b   1.000
_cell.length_c   1.000
_cell.angle_alpha   90.00
_cell.angle_beta   90.00
_cell.angle_gamma   90.00
#
_symmetry.space_group_name_H-M   'P 1'
#
loop_
_entity.id
_entity.type
_entity.pdbx_description
1 polymer ?
#
loop_
_entity_poly.entity_id
_entity_poly.type
_entity_poly.pdbx_seq_one_letter_code
_entity_poly.pdbx_strand_id
1 'polypeptide(L)'
;MPALEPAPPLLADLGPALEPESGAVLGAPGHLYSAPGPAPGEGSPPATLLEPQSASESPTPSSGTVKNQSLEEMPDITTFPPRLLAEQLTLTDAELFKKVELYECLGSIWGQRAKEGNEHVAPTVHATITHFNRLTNCVTTSCLGNHGMRARDRARVVEHWIKVARECLSLNNFSSVHAIVSALRSNPIHRLHKTWAAVSSKSTKHLKQLCKKDTAVKRDLLIKAGSFKVATQERNPQRAQMKLRRQNKGVVPFLGDFLTELHRLDTAIPDDLDGNSNKRRKEVRVLQEMQLLQVAAMNYRLRPLEKFVTYFPRMKQLSDKESYKLSCQLEPESQ
;
A
#
# COMPACT_ATOMS: atom_id res chain seq x y z
N MET A 1 20.56 12.70 -15.61
CA MET A 1 19.36 12.71 -14.76
C MET A 1 18.72 11.34 -14.84
N PRO A 2 18.61 10.55 -13.75
CA PRO A 2 17.86 9.30 -13.79
C PRO A 2 16.36 9.61 -13.86
N ALA A 3 15.63 8.92 -14.75
CA ALA A 3 14.18 8.96 -14.75
C ALA A 3 13.63 8.19 -13.53
N LEU A 4 12.56 8.69 -12.92
CA LEU A 4 11.76 7.89 -11.99
C LEU A 4 10.94 6.87 -12.80
N GLU A 5 10.87 5.62 -12.34
CA GLU A 5 9.85 4.70 -12.86
C GLU A 5 8.46 5.19 -12.46
N PRO A 6 7.43 5.04 -13.33
CA PRO A 6 6.06 5.38 -12.99
C PRO A 6 5.54 4.51 -11.85
N ALA A 7 4.73 5.09 -10.96
CA ALA A 7 4.17 4.37 -9.82
C ALA A 7 3.31 3.16 -10.27
N PRO A 8 3.43 1.99 -9.61
CA PRO A 8 2.74 0.78 -10.05
C PRO A 8 1.21 0.88 -9.93
N PRO A 9 0.44 0.15 -10.76
CA PRO A 9 -1.01 0.32 -10.94
C PRO A 9 -1.88 -0.28 -9.82
N LEU A 10 -1.43 -0.24 -8.55
CA LEU A 10 -2.09 -0.88 -7.40
C LEU A 10 -3.46 -0.28 -7.00
N LEU A 11 -3.91 0.79 -7.66
CA LEU A 11 -5.25 1.38 -7.50
C LEU A 11 -6.20 1.15 -8.69
N ALA A 12 -5.73 0.56 -9.79
CA ALA A 12 -6.56 0.40 -11.00
C ALA A 12 -7.39 -0.90 -11.00
N ASP A 13 -6.88 -1.97 -10.40
CA ASP A 13 -7.27 -3.35 -10.76
C ASP A 13 -8.01 -4.12 -9.64
N LEU A 14 -8.62 -3.42 -8.68
CA LEU A 14 -9.48 -4.03 -7.64
C LEU A 14 -10.96 -4.11 -8.07
N GLY A 15 -11.17 -4.59 -9.30
CA GLY A 15 -12.48 -5.01 -9.79
C GLY A 15 -13.01 -6.27 -9.07
N PRO A 16 -14.33 -6.47 -8.98
CA PRO A 16 -14.91 -7.61 -8.26
C PRO A 16 -14.86 -8.90 -9.12
N ALA A 17 -13.79 -9.67 -9.00
CA ALA A 17 -13.70 -10.99 -9.62
C ALA A 17 -14.43 -12.08 -8.80
N LEU A 18 -15.14 -12.95 -9.54
CA LEU A 18 -15.76 -14.22 -9.13
C LEU A 18 -17.07 -14.16 -8.30
N GLU A 19 -18.16 -14.59 -8.94
CA GLU A 19 -18.85 -15.86 -8.61
C GLU A 19 -19.07 -16.63 -9.94
N PRO A 20 -19.36 -17.94 -9.96
CA PRO A 20 -19.13 -18.81 -11.12
C PRO A 20 -20.37 -19.10 -12.00
N GLU A 21 -20.14 -19.51 -13.24
CA GLU A 21 -21.05 -20.34 -14.04
C GLU A 21 -20.28 -21.32 -14.95
N SER A 22 -20.98 -22.29 -15.55
CA SER A 22 -20.43 -23.53 -16.10
C SER A 22 -20.65 -23.75 -17.60
N GLY A 23 -19.76 -24.53 -18.24
CA GLY A 23 -20.14 -25.40 -19.37
C GLY A 23 -19.52 -25.13 -20.75
N ALA A 24 -19.20 -26.25 -21.43
CA ALA A 24 -19.13 -26.51 -22.88
C ALA A 24 -18.56 -25.43 -23.85
N VAL A 25 -17.44 -25.60 -24.59
CA VAL A 25 -16.96 -26.67 -25.51
C VAL A 25 -17.16 -26.32 -27.01
N LEU A 26 -16.07 -26.41 -27.78
CA LEU A 26 -15.90 -26.20 -29.25
C LEU A 26 -16.16 -24.78 -29.80
N GLY A 27 -15.38 -24.27 -30.76
CA GLY A 27 -14.12 -24.78 -31.35
C GLY A 27 -13.70 -24.04 -32.63
N ALA A 28 -12.39 -23.93 -32.88
CA ALA A 28 -11.81 -23.39 -34.14
C ALA A 28 -10.36 -23.87 -34.36
N PRO A 29 -9.98 -24.34 -35.57
CA PRO A 29 -8.60 -24.77 -35.87
C PRO A 29 -7.87 -23.93 -36.93
N GLY A 30 -6.56 -23.68 -36.70
CA GLY A 30 -5.60 -23.17 -37.69
C GLY A 30 -5.67 -21.68 -38.01
N HIS A 31 -4.68 -21.06 -38.67
CA HIS A 31 -3.29 -21.43 -39.04
C HIS A 31 -2.59 -20.14 -39.51
N LEU A 32 -1.27 -19.89 -39.40
CA LEU A 32 -0.11 -20.64 -38.88
C LEU A 32 0.58 -19.75 -37.79
N TYR A 33 1.88 -19.70 -37.44
CA TYR A 33 3.18 -20.22 -37.93
C TYR A 33 4.13 -20.45 -36.73
N SER A 34 5.30 -21.07 -36.93
CA SER A 34 6.18 -21.55 -35.85
C SER A 34 7.53 -20.83 -35.70
N ALA A 35 8.12 -21.00 -34.52
CA ALA A 35 9.50 -20.69 -34.12
C ALA A 35 10.54 -21.64 -34.80
N PRO A 36 11.88 -21.57 -34.55
CA PRO A 36 12.56 -21.52 -33.24
C PRO A 36 13.71 -20.48 -33.09
N GLY A 37 14.31 -20.41 -31.89
CA GLY A 37 15.43 -19.53 -31.54
C GLY A 37 16.78 -20.25 -31.30
N PRO A 38 17.84 -19.55 -30.81
CA PRO A 38 19.23 -20.03 -30.87
C PRO A 38 19.97 -20.23 -29.52
N ALA A 39 21.03 -21.04 -29.59
CA ALA A 39 22.23 -21.14 -28.73
C ALA A 39 23.32 -21.88 -29.55
N PRO A 40 24.60 -22.05 -29.11
CA PRO A 40 25.31 -21.55 -27.92
C PRO A 40 26.73 -20.95 -28.22
N GLY A 41 27.47 -20.56 -27.16
CA GLY A 41 28.88 -20.99 -26.97
C GLY A 41 30.08 -20.21 -27.59
N GLU A 42 31.08 -19.95 -26.73
CA GLU A 42 32.55 -19.80 -27.01
C GLU A 42 33.03 -18.64 -27.95
N GLY A 43 34.26 -18.12 -27.87
CA GLY A 43 35.42 -18.35 -26.97
C GLY A 43 36.51 -17.26 -27.17
N SER A 44 37.68 -17.34 -26.49
CA SER A 44 38.78 -16.35 -26.61
C SER A 44 40.18 -16.95 -26.40
N PRO A 45 41.21 -16.48 -27.14
CA PRO A 45 42.60 -16.43 -26.64
C PRO A 45 43.40 -15.18 -27.16
N PRO A 46 44.74 -15.04 -27.03
CA PRO A 46 45.42 -14.71 -25.76
C PRO A 46 46.60 -13.67 -25.82
N ALA A 47 46.95 -13.15 -24.63
CA ALA A 47 48.29 -12.76 -24.08
C ALA A 47 49.45 -12.14 -24.93
N THR A 48 50.11 -11.09 -24.37
CA THR A 48 51.59 -10.87 -24.20
C THR A 48 51.79 -9.46 -23.56
N LEU A 49 52.15 -9.28 -22.27
CA LEU A 49 53.47 -9.36 -21.59
C LEU A 49 54.36 -8.09 -21.76
N LEU A 50 54.50 -7.27 -20.69
CA LEU A 50 55.75 -6.65 -20.17
C LEU A 50 55.50 -5.56 -19.09
N GLU A 51 56.27 -5.64 -18.01
CA GLU A 51 56.50 -4.63 -16.94
C GLU A 51 57.90 -3.95 -17.20
N PRO A 52 58.55 -3.06 -16.38
CA PRO A 52 58.62 -3.11 -14.90
C PRO A 52 58.98 -1.83 -14.05
N GLN A 53 58.76 -1.91 -12.72
CA GLN A 53 59.38 -1.13 -11.59
C GLN A 53 59.17 0.42 -11.50
N SER A 54 59.46 1.15 -10.41
CA SER A 54 60.10 0.84 -9.10
C SER A 54 59.68 1.82 -7.96
N ALA A 55 59.80 1.39 -6.69
CA ALA A 55 60.16 2.16 -5.44
C ALA A 55 59.41 3.47 -5.03
N SER A 56 59.35 3.89 -3.75
CA SER A 56 59.42 3.25 -2.42
C SER A 56 59.00 4.26 -1.31
N GLU A 57 58.94 3.80 -0.05
CA GLU A 57 58.94 4.57 1.22
C GLU A 57 57.67 5.29 1.70
N SER A 58 57.63 5.53 3.02
CA SER A 58 56.57 6.19 3.80
C SER A 58 57.19 6.80 5.07
N PRO A 59 56.49 7.72 5.76
CA PRO A 59 56.14 7.37 7.15
C PRO A 59 54.75 7.86 7.60
N THR A 60 54.27 7.30 8.71
CA THR A 60 53.04 7.70 9.41
C THR A 60 53.28 8.86 10.39
N PRO A 61 52.21 9.54 10.82
CA PRO A 61 51.98 9.68 12.26
C PRO A 61 50.66 9.02 12.71
N SER A 62 50.43 8.99 14.02
CA SER A 62 49.48 8.08 14.68
C SER A 62 48.38 8.80 15.49
N SER A 63 47.51 7.99 16.10
CA SER A 63 46.41 8.35 17.00
C SER A 63 45.15 8.91 16.34
N GLY A 64 44.04 8.21 16.60
CA GLY A 64 42.75 8.46 15.99
C GLY A 64 41.88 7.22 16.02
N THR A 65 41.46 6.79 17.21
CA THR A 65 40.55 5.64 17.38
C THR A 65 39.19 5.97 16.79
N VAL A 66 39.04 5.75 15.48
CA VAL A 66 37.75 5.76 14.80
C VAL A 66 36.92 4.65 15.43
N LYS A 67 36.07 5.04 16.38
CA LYS A 67 35.00 4.18 16.88
C LYS A 67 34.18 3.81 15.65
N ASN A 68 34.20 2.53 15.27
CA ASN A 68 33.24 1.99 14.31
C ASN A 68 31.86 2.38 14.83
N GLN A 69 31.22 3.32 14.13
CA GLN A 69 29.82 3.61 14.36
C GLN A 69 29.10 2.34 13.92
N SER A 70 28.69 1.53 14.90
CA SER A 70 27.90 0.33 14.65
C SER A 70 26.72 0.76 13.81
N LEU A 71 26.63 0.26 12.58
CA LEU A 71 25.46 0.41 11.72
C LEU A 71 24.28 -0.15 12.51
N GLU A 72 23.51 0.74 13.12
CA GLU A 72 22.51 0.37 14.12
C GLU A 72 21.50 -0.55 13.45
N GLU A 73 21.56 -1.82 13.82
CA GLU A 73 20.96 -2.90 13.04
C GLU A 73 19.46 -2.71 13.03
N MET A 74 18.90 -2.50 11.83
CA MET A 74 17.51 -2.11 11.66
C MET A 74 16.60 -3.16 12.32
N PRO A 75 15.87 -2.81 13.40
CA PRO A 75 15.15 -3.80 14.19
C PRO A 75 14.12 -4.54 13.33
N ASP A 76 13.97 -5.85 13.55
CA ASP A 76 12.89 -6.59 12.88
C ASP A 76 11.54 -5.97 13.23
N ILE A 77 10.65 -5.85 12.23
CA ILE A 77 9.31 -5.28 12.39
C ILE A 77 8.55 -5.99 13.52
N THR A 78 8.81 -7.29 13.74
CA THR A 78 8.11 -8.05 14.78
C THR A 78 8.50 -7.69 16.22
N THR A 79 9.57 -6.91 16.41
CA THR A 79 10.01 -6.40 17.74
C THR A 79 9.08 -5.32 18.30
N PHE A 80 8.41 -4.55 17.44
CA PHE A 80 7.43 -3.56 17.88
C PHE A 80 6.09 -4.26 18.22
N PRO A 81 5.48 -4.02 19.39
CA PRO A 81 4.15 -4.55 19.69
C PRO A 81 3.13 -4.16 18.59
N PRO A 82 2.29 -5.10 18.08
CA PRO A 82 1.37 -4.81 16.97
C PRO A 82 0.44 -3.62 17.21
N ARG A 83 0.10 -3.37 18.48
CA ARG A 83 -0.67 -2.22 18.94
C ARG A 83 0.04 -0.89 18.69
N LEU A 84 1.33 -0.81 19.02
CA LEU A 84 2.11 0.42 18.84
C LEU A 84 2.34 0.70 17.35
N LEU A 85 2.63 -0.33 16.54
CA LEU A 85 2.69 -0.17 15.08
C LEU A 85 1.38 0.41 14.52
N ALA A 86 0.24 -0.16 14.89
CA ALA A 86 -1.06 0.32 14.45
C ALA A 86 -1.34 1.77 14.88
N GLU A 87 -0.92 2.18 16.08
CA GLU A 87 -1.06 3.56 16.55
C GLU A 87 -0.15 4.54 15.78
N GLN A 88 1.08 4.16 15.43
CA GLN A 88 1.97 5.02 14.64
C GLN A 88 1.57 5.12 13.16
N LEU A 89 1.11 4.02 12.56
CA LEU A 89 0.50 4.04 11.24
C LEU A 89 -0.76 4.93 11.25
N THR A 90 -1.64 4.77 12.24
CA THR A 90 -2.85 5.60 12.38
C THR A 90 -2.56 7.08 12.61
N LEU A 91 -1.50 7.43 13.35
CA LEU A 91 -1.05 8.82 13.47
C LEU A 91 -0.69 9.40 12.10
N THR A 92 0.06 8.64 11.29
CA THR A 92 0.55 9.08 9.97
C THR A 92 -0.56 9.14 8.92
N ASP A 93 -1.37 8.07 8.80
CA ASP A 93 -2.59 8.00 7.98
C ASP A 93 -3.54 9.18 8.29
N ALA A 94 -3.78 9.46 9.58
CA ALA A 94 -4.63 10.56 9.99
C ALA A 94 -4.00 11.92 9.65
N GLU A 95 -2.69 12.11 9.84
CA GLU A 95 -2.01 13.37 9.51
C GLU A 95 -2.00 13.68 8.02
N LEU A 96 -1.96 12.67 7.15
CA LEU A 96 -2.12 12.84 5.71
C LEU A 96 -3.59 13.13 5.37
N PHE A 97 -4.53 12.31 5.85
CA PHE A 97 -5.95 12.48 5.54
C PHE A 97 -6.54 13.82 6.05
N LYS A 98 -6.08 14.33 7.19
CA LYS A 98 -6.42 15.67 7.72
C LYS A 98 -5.92 16.82 6.83
N LYS A 99 -4.94 16.58 5.95
CA LYS A 99 -4.37 17.55 5.00
C LYS A 99 -4.88 17.37 3.56
N VAL A 100 -5.78 16.42 3.30
CA VAL A 100 -6.34 16.21 1.96
C VAL A 100 -7.25 17.39 1.59
N GLU A 101 -6.84 18.15 0.57
CA GLU A 101 -7.64 19.22 0.00
C GLU A 101 -8.77 18.65 -0.85
N LEU A 102 -10.01 18.88 -0.45
CA LEU A 102 -11.16 18.14 -0.97
C LEU A 102 -11.44 18.39 -2.47
N TYR A 103 -11.01 19.52 -3.02
CA TYR A 103 -11.13 19.79 -4.46
C TYR A 103 -10.16 18.95 -5.30
N GLU A 104 -9.01 18.54 -4.74
CA GLU A 104 -8.03 17.70 -5.43
C GLU A 104 -8.57 16.30 -5.73
N CYS A 105 -9.56 15.85 -4.97
CA CYS A 105 -10.20 14.55 -5.13
C CYS A 105 -11.26 14.51 -6.24
N LEU A 106 -11.72 15.67 -6.76
CA LEU A 106 -12.72 15.73 -7.83
C LEU A 106 -12.24 14.95 -9.07
N GLY A 107 -13.15 14.24 -9.74
CA GLY A 107 -12.78 13.40 -10.90
C GLY A 107 -12.13 14.21 -12.02
N SER A 108 -12.62 15.44 -12.24
CA SER A 108 -12.11 16.41 -13.21
C SER A 108 -10.73 16.98 -12.88
N ILE A 109 -10.23 16.78 -11.65
CA ILE A 109 -8.87 17.17 -11.21
C ILE A 109 -7.99 15.91 -11.09
N TRP A 110 -8.40 14.94 -10.27
CA TRP A 110 -7.68 13.69 -10.04
C TRP A 110 -7.49 12.86 -11.32
N GLY A 111 -8.46 12.90 -12.25
CA GLY A 111 -8.36 12.25 -13.56
C GLY A 111 -7.26 12.82 -14.46
N GLN A 112 -6.78 14.03 -14.20
CA GLN A 112 -5.75 14.67 -15.03
C GLN A 112 -4.33 14.16 -14.78
N ARG A 113 -4.10 13.43 -13.67
CA ARG A 113 -2.78 12.88 -13.27
C ARG A 113 -2.12 11.95 -14.29
N ALA A 114 -2.90 11.40 -15.23
CA ALA A 114 -2.42 10.50 -16.27
C ALA A 114 -1.96 11.22 -17.55
N LYS A 115 -2.04 12.55 -17.58
CA LYS A 115 -1.55 13.39 -18.68
C LYS A 115 -0.12 13.85 -18.38
N GLU A 116 0.70 13.91 -19.42
CA GLU A 116 2.06 14.44 -19.34
C GLU A 116 2.07 15.88 -18.79
N GLY A 117 3.07 16.21 -17.96
CA GLY A 117 3.19 17.51 -17.28
C GLY A 117 2.32 17.71 -16.04
N ASN A 118 1.33 16.84 -15.76
CA ASN A 118 0.43 16.97 -14.61
C ASN A 118 0.89 16.25 -13.33
N GLU A 119 2.18 15.93 -13.20
CA GLU A 119 2.78 15.21 -12.06
C GLU A 119 2.63 15.93 -10.71
N HIS A 120 2.27 17.23 -10.73
CA HIS A 120 2.09 18.06 -9.54
C HIS A 120 0.61 18.37 -9.25
N VAL A 121 -0.33 17.81 -10.01
CA VAL A 121 -1.77 17.91 -9.73
C VAL A 121 -2.12 17.06 -8.51
N ALA A 122 -3.00 17.54 -7.64
CA ALA A 122 -3.49 16.83 -6.46
C ALA A 122 -2.40 16.36 -5.46
N PRO A 123 -1.45 17.23 -5.03
CA PRO A 123 -0.31 16.85 -4.20
C PRO A 123 -0.68 16.22 -2.84
N THR A 124 -1.80 16.61 -2.22
CA THR A 124 -2.23 16.07 -0.92
C THR A 124 -2.81 14.65 -1.06
N VAL A 125 -3.48 14.40 -2.19
CA VAL A 125 -3.95 13.06 -2.60
C VAL A 125 -2.75 12.17 -2.93
N HIS A 126 -1.77 12.67 -3.70
CA HIS A 126 -0.52 11.96 -3.99
C HIS A 126 0.26 11.61 -2.71
N ALA A 127 0.37 12.52 -1.74
CA ALA A 127 1.05 12.23 -0.47
C ALA A 127 0.37 11.07 0.30
N THR A 128 -0.97 11.03 0.30
CA THR A 128 -1.75 9.97 0.95
C THR A 128 -1.57 8.62 0.24
N ILE A 129 -1.62 8.60 -1.10
CA ILE A 129 -1.44 7.37 -1.90
C ILE A 129 0.00 6.85 -1.82
N THR A 130 1.00 7.73 -1.84
CA THR A 130 2.41 7.35 -1.65
C THR A 130 2.63 6.69 -0.29
N HIS A 131 1.96 7.14 0.78
CA HIS A 131 2.02 6.47 2.09
C HIS A 131 1.35 5.08 2.06
N PHE A 132 0.17 4.96 1.46
CA PHE A 132 -0.53 3.68 1.30
C PHE A 132 0.31 2.65 0.51
N ASN A 133 0.87 3.05 -0.62
CA ASN A 133 1.76 2.22 -1.43
C ASN A 133 3.05 1.85 -0.66
N ARG A 134 3.65 2.81 0.05
CA ARG A 134 4.81 2.56 0.91
C ARG A 134 4.52 1.52 1.98
N LEU A 135 3.40 1.63 2.70
CA LEU A 135 2.99 0.65 3.70
C LEU A 135 2.80 -0.74 3.07
N THR A 136 2.10 -0.81 1.94
CA THR A 136 1.88 -2.04 1.16
C THR A 136 3.22 -2.70 0.81
N ASN A 137 4.19 -1.94 0.29
CA ASN A 137 5.51 -2.44 -0.11
C ASN A 137 6.37 -2.84 1.11
N CYS A 138 6.29 -2.13 2.23
CA CYS A 138 6.94 -2.51 3.50
C CYS A 138 6.38 -3.83 4.07
N VAL A 139 5.06 -4.06 3.99
CA VAL A 139 4.41 -5.31 4.40
C VAL A 139 4.90 -6.46 3.52
N THR A 140 4.82 -6.31 2.18
CA THR A 140 5.29 -7.33 1.23
C THR A 140 6.78 -7.64 1.42
N THR A 141 7.63 -6.61 1.51
CA THR A 141 9.09 -6.78 1.67
C THR A 141 9.45 -7.49 2.98
N SER A 142 8.81 -7.14 4.10
CA SER A 142 9.08 -7.79 5.38
C SER A 142 8.54 -9.22 5.47
N CYS A 143 7.40 -9.53 4.82
CA CYS A 143 6.88 -10.90 4.71
C CYS A 143 7.75 -11.81 3.84
N LEU A 144 8.42 -11.28 2.81
CA LEU A 144 9.41 -12.02 2.01
C LEU A 144 10.74 -12.20 2.77
N GLY A 145 11.23 -11.12 3.38
CA GLY A 145 12.48 -11.11 4.15
C GLY A 145 13.72 -11.21 3.27
N ASN A 146 14.66 -12.07 3.66
CA ASN A 146 15.90 -12.35 2.91
C ASN A 146 15.90 -13.79 2.35
N HIS A 147 16.81 -14.09 1.42
CA HIS A 147 16.90 -15.40 0.75
C HIS A 147 17.06 -16.60 1.70
N GLY A 148 17.64 -16.40 2.88
CA GLY A 148 17.82 -17.45 3.90
C GLY A 148 16.64 -17.60 4.88
N MET A 149 15.64 -16.72 4.82
CA MET A 149 14.52 -16.74 5.76
C MET A 149 13.64 -17.97 5.52
N ARG A 150 13.42 -18.79 6.55
CA ARG A 150 12.63 -20.02 6.43
C ARG A 150 11.14 -19.69 6.41
N ALA A 151 10.34 -20.54 5.75
CA ALA A 151 8.88 -20.39 5.67
C ALA A 151 8.18 -20.23 7.05
N ARG A 152 8.67 -20.92 8.09
CA ARG A 152 8.17 -20.77 9.47
C ARG A 152 8.45 -19.40 10.08
N ASP A 153 9.55 -18.75 9.69
CA ASP A 153 9.92 -17.42 10.19
C ASP A 153 9.16 -16.34 9.40
N ARG A 154 9.03 -16.47 8.07
CA ARG A 154 8.12 -15.64 7.26
C ARG A 154 6.68 -15.67 7.80
N ALA A 155 6.20 -16.86 8.18
CA ALA A 155 4.86 -17.03 8.75
C ALA A 155 4.66 -16.22 10.04
N ARG A 156 5.71 -16.03 10.87
CA ARG A 156 5.64 -15.15 12.05
C ARG A 156 5.44 -13.68 11.68
N VAL A 157 6.07 -13.21 10.59
CA VAL A 157 5.90 -11.84 10.08
C VAL A 157 4.50 -11.65 9.47
N VAL A 158 4.01 -12.62 8.69
CA VAL A 158 2.62 -12.64 8.19
C VAL A 158 1.62 -12.60 9.35
N GLU A 159 1.80 -13.42 10.37
CA GLU A 159 0.99 -13.36 11.59
C GLU A 159 1.09 -12.02 12.33
N HIS A 160 2.27 -11.40 12.33
CA HIS A 160 2.48 -10.10 12.96
C HIS A 160 1.65 -9.03 12.26
N TRP A 161 1.71 -8.95 10.93
CA TRP A 161 0.90 -8.01 10.14
C TRP A 161 -0.61 -8.28 10.27
N ILE A 162 -1.05 -9.53 10.36
CA ILE A 162 -2.45 -9.88 10.69
C ILE A 162 -2.86 -9.32 12.07
N LYS A 163 -1.94 -9.29 13.05
CA LYS A 163 -2.18 -8.69 14.37
C LYS A 163 -2.23 -7.16 14.27
N VAL A 164 -1.31 -6.52 13.53
CA VAL A 164 -1.31 -5.05 13.28
C VAL A 164 -2.61 -4.60 12.62
N ALA A 165 -3.06 -5.28 11.55
CA ALA A 165 -4.30 -4.94 10.86
C ALA A 165 -5.54 -5.03 11.77
N ARG A 166 -5.58 -5.96 12.74
CA ARG A 166 -6.66 -6.02 13.74
C ARG A 166 -6.65 -4.82 14.69
N GLU A 167 -5.47 -4.28 15.01
CA GLU A 167 -5.33 -3.09 15.84
C GLU A 167 -5.64 -1.81 15.05
N CYS A 168 -5.22 -1.69 13.79
CA CYS A 168 -5.66 -0.62 12.88
C CYS A 168 -7.20 -0.60 12.75
N LEU A 169 -7.80 -1.77 12.60
CA LEU A 169 -9.26 -1.95 12.61
C LEU A 169 -9.89 -1.51 13.94
N SER A 170 -9.26 -1.79 15.09
CA SER A 170 -9.77 -1.35 16.41
C SER A 170 -9.68 0.18 16.60
N LEU A 171 -8.76 0.82 15.89
CA LEU A 171 -8.55 2.27 15.83
C LEU A 171 -9.44 2.96 14.77
N ASN A 172 -10.25 2.21 14.00
CA ASN A 172 -10.97 2.69 12.80
C ASN A 172 -10.05 3.28 11.71
N ASN A 173 -8.79 2.86 11.64
CA ASN A 173 -7.91 3.18 10.52
C ASN A 173 -8.10 2.13 9.43
N PHE A 174 -8.99 2.43 8.49
CA PHE A 174 -9.32 1.55 7.38
C PHE A 174 -8.33 1.67 6.21
N SER A 175 -7.60 2.79 6.10
CA SER A 175 -6.47 2.95 5.16
C SER A 175 -5.40 1.88 5.39
N SER A 176 -4.84 1.80 6.59
CA SER A 176 -3.85 0.76 6.94
C SER A 176 -4.42 -0.67 6.94
N VAL A 177 -5.70 -0.87 7.27
CA VAL A 177 -6.33 -2.20 7.15
C VAL A 177 -6.29 -2.66 5.69
N HIS A 178 -6.73 -1.80 4.77
CA HIS A 178 -6.77 -2.12 3.34
C HIS A 178 -5.35 -2.34 2.78
N ALA A 179 -4.37 -1.49 3.15
CA ALA A 179 -2.98 -1.65 2.74
C ALA A 179 -2.39 -3.01 3.16
N ILE A 180 -2.55 -3.39 4.43
CA ILE A 180 -2.02 -4.65 4.96
C ILE A 180 -2.77 -5.86 4.37
N VAL A 181 -4.09 -5.78 4.21
CA VAL A 181 -4.88 -6.87 3.60
C VAL A 181 -4.52 -7.05 2.13
N SER A 182 -4.40 -5.98 1.36
CA SER A 182 -4.01 -6.02 -0.05
C SER A 182 -2.56 -6.50 -0.24
N ALA A 183 -1.61 -6.08 0.61
CA ALA A 183 -0.25 -6.61 0.60
C ALA A 183 -0.20 -8.12 0.86
N LEU A 184 -0.89 -8.61 1.90
CA LEU A 184 -0.95 -10.04 2.24
C LEU A 184 -1.73 -10.88 1.20
N ARG A 185 -2.59 -10.26 0.40
CA ARG A 185 -3.31 -10.89 -0.72
C ARG A 185 -2.59 -10.77 -2.06
N SER A 186 -1.57 -9.91 -2.17
CA SER A 186 -0.80 -9.72 -3.40
C SER A 186 -0.16 -11.03 -3.85
N ASN A 187 -0.02 -11.23 -5.17
CA ASN A 187 0.58 -12.43 -5.75
C ASN A 187 1.88 -12.88 -5.05
N PRO A 188 2.93 -12.03 -4.86
CA PRO A 188 4.18 -12.46 -4.23
C PRO A 188 4.03 -13.03 -2.80
N ILE A 189 2.99 -12.66 -2.04
CA ILE A 189 2.73 -13.23 -0.72
C ILE A 189 1.75 -14.41 -0.80
N HIS A 190 0.71 -14.32 -1.62
CA HIS A 190 -0.33 -15.35 -1.73
C HIS A 190 0.21 -16.72 -2.18
N ARG A 191 1.16 -16.74 -3.13
CA ARG A 191 1.76 -17.97 -3.67
C ARG A 191 2.73 -18.71 -2.74
N LEU A 192 3.02 -18.18 -1.54
CA LEU A 192 3.97 -18.78 -0.58
C LEU A 192 3.32 -19.94 0.21
N HIS A 193 2.94 -21.01 -0.47
CA HIS A 193 2.16 -22.12 0.11
C HIS A 193 2.80 -22.76 1.36
N LYS A 194 4.13 -22.90 1.41
CA LYS A 194 4.87 -23.45 2.56
C LYS A 194 4.86 -22.46 3.74
N THR A 195 4.86 -21.16 3.46
CA THR A 195 4.68 -20.11 4.47
C THR A 195 3.24 -20.11 5.01
N TRP A 196 2.23 -20.16 4.15
CA TRP A 196 0.83 -20.21 4.57
C TRP A 196 0.46 -21.48 5.35
N ALA A 197 1.06 -22.63 5.02
CA ALA A 197 0.94 -23.87 5.80
C ALA A 197 1.53 -23.76 7.22
N ALA A 198 2.43 -22.80 7.48
CA ALA A 198 3.00 -22.52 8.79
C ALA A 198 2.28 -21.38 9.56
N VAL A 199 1.33 -20.67 8.94
CA VAL A 199 0.48 -19.67 9.60
C VAL A 199 -0.61 -20.37 10.42
N SER A 200 -0.84 -19.96 11.67
CA SER A 200 -1.81 -20.66 12.52
C SER A 200 -3.25 -20.47 12.05
N SER A 201 -4.09 -21.49 12.24
CA SER A 201 -5.53 -21.44 11.94
C SER A 201 -6.24 -20.24 12.57
N LYS A 202 -5.78 -19.76 13.74
CA LYS A 202 -6.29 -18.55 14.40
C LYS A 202 -6.00 -17.29 13.58
N SER A 203 -4.77 -17.13 13.09
CA SER A 203 -4.38 -16.01 12.22
C SER A 203 -5.06 -16.08 10.86
N THR A 204 -5.19 -17.26 10.25
CA THR A 204 -5.94 -17.45 8.99
C THR A 204 -7.43 -17.12 9.15
N LYS A 205 -8.06 -17.48 10.27
CA LYS A 205 -9.43 -17.06 10.61
C LYS A 205 -9.54 -15.54 10.78
N HIS A 206 -8.56 -14.90 11.43
CA HIS A 206 -8.52 -13.44 11.54
C HIS A 206 -8.35 -12.75 10.19
N LEU A 207 -7.48 -13.23 9.31
CA LEU A 207 -7.32 -12.67 7.96
C LEU A 207 -8.61 -12.79 7.15
N LYS A 208 -9.29 -13.94 7.19
CA LYS A 208 -10.63 -14.09 6.57
C LYS A 208 -11.67 -13.14 7.15
N GLN A 209 -11.60 -12.80 8.44
CA GLN A 209 -12.45 -11.78 9.07
C GLN A 209 -12.07 -10.35 8.63
N LEU A 210 -10.77 -10.05 8.51
CA LEU A 210 -10.26 -8.77 7.99
C LEU A 210 -10.74 -8.56 6.56
N CYS A 211 -10.52 -9.50 5.64
CA CYS A 211 -10.99 -9.42 4.25
C CYS A 211 -12.51 -9.16 4.15
N LYS A 212 -13.34 -9.83 4.98
CA LYS A 212 -14.78 -9.59 5.02
C LYS A 212 -15.12 -8.18 5.53
N LYS A 213 -14.38 -7.66 6.51
CA LYS A 213 -14.58 -6.30 7.05
C LYS A 213 -14.05 -5.22 6.13
N ASP A 214 -12.95 -5.46 5.43
CA ASP A 214 -12.36 -4.56 4.45
C ASP A 214 -13.36 -4.26 3.32
N THR A 215 -13.88 -5.30 2.66
CA THR A 215 -14.99 -5.17 1.69
C THR A 215 -16.23 -4.52 2.31
N ALA A 216 -16.53 -4.79 3.59
CA ALA A 216 -17.70 -4.25 4.29
C ALA A 216 -17.49 -2.86 4.94
N VAL A 217 -16.33 -2.23 4.78
CA VAL A 217 -16.05 -0.84 5.20
C VAL A 217 -15.72 0.04 4.00
N LYS A 218 -15.98 -0.44 2.78
CA LYS A 218 -16.09 0.42 1.61
C LYS A 218 -16.99 1.62 1.91
N ARG A 219 -16.62 2.81 1.41
CA ARG A 219 -17.25 4.14 1.59
C ARG A 219 -18.74 4.09 1.95
N ASP A 220 -19.51 3.42 1.12
CA ASP A 220 -20.97 3.32 1.19
C ASP A 220 -21.46 2.65 2.50
N LEU A 221 -20.77 1.61 2.97
CA LEU A 221 -21.05 0.92 4.23
C LEU A 221 -20.44 1.63 5.45
N LEU A 222 -19.27 2.27 5.32
CA LEU A 222 -18.71 3.14 6.36
C LEU A 222 -19.68 4.28 6.71
N ILE A 223 -20.28 4.90 5.69
CA ILE A 223 -21.29 5.96 5.86
C ILE A 223 -22.61 5.41 6.43
N LYS A 224 -23.03 4.19 6.02
CA LYS A 224 -24.25 3.55 6.54
C LYS A 224 -24.08 2.93 7.94
N ALA A 225 -22.85 2.84 8.46
CA ALA A 225 -22.57 2.24 9.76
C ALA A 225 -22.68 3.23 10.94
N GLY A 226 -23.47 2.84 11.95
CA GLY A 226 -23.47 3.41 13.29
C GLY A 226 -23.52 4.95 13.34
N SER A 227 -22.55 5.56 14.01
CA SER A 227 -22.56 7.00 14.29
C SER A 227 -22.33 7.90 13.07
N PHE A 228 -21.71 7.41 12.00
CA PHE A 228 -21.46 8.21 10.80
C PHE A 228 -22.77 8.47 10.05
N LYS A 229 -23.66 7.46 9.96
CA LYS A 229 -25.01 7.58 9.41
C LYS A 229 -25.83 8.71 10.06
N VAL A 230 -25.68 8.88 11.38
CA VAL A 230 -26.40 9.89 12.17
C VAL A 230 -25.82 11.31 12.00
N ALA A 231 -24.59 11.41 11.47
CA ALA A 231 -23.96 12.67 11.09
C ALA A 231 -24.24 13.02 9.62
N THR A 232 -24.18 12.06 8.68
CA THR A 232 -24.44 12.32 7.25
C THR A 232 -25.93 12.54 6.94
N GLN A 233 -26.84 12.03 7.76
CA GLN A 233 -28.28 12.34 7.67
C GLN A 233 -28.66 13.70 8.29
N GLU A 234 -27.77 14.37 9.03
CA GLU A 234 -28.05 15.65 9.67
C GLU A 234 -27.92 16.81 8.67
N ARG A 235 -29.03 17.46 8.33
CA ARG A 235 -29.08 18.56 7.33
C ARG A 235 -28.28 19.81 7.71
N ASN A 236 -27.88 19.97 8.97
CA ASN A 236 -27.06 21.08 9.44
C ASN A 236 -25.58 20.63 9.61
N PRO A 237 -24.63 21.15 8.80
CA PRO A 237 -23.23 20.72 8.85
C PRO A 237 -22.55 20.96 10.20
N GLN A 238 -22.85 22.08 10.88
CA GLN A 238 -22.27 22.39 12.19
C GLN A 238 -22.72 21.38 13.25
N ARG A 239 -24.00 21.00 13.24
CA ARG A 239 -24.56 19.99 14.14
C ARG A 239 -24.02 18.59 13.84
N ALA A 240 -23.84 18.24 12.55
CA ALA A 240 -23.19 17.00 12.13
C ALA A 240 -21.76 16.89 12.67
N GLN A 241 -20.96 17.95 12.50
CA GLN A 241 -19.61 18.03 13.07
C GLN A 241 -19.61 17.99 14.61
N MET A 242 -20.53 18.69 15.28
CA MET A 242 -20.62 18.70 16.75
C MET A 242 -20.93 17.31 17.32
N LYS A 243 -21.88 16.58 16.70
CA LYS A 243 -22.18 15.17 17.02
C LYS A 243 -20.95 14.29 16.92
N LEU A 244 -20.08 14.55 15.95
CA LEU A 244 -18.92 13.72 15.63
C LEU A 244 -17.71 14.01 16.55
N ARG A 245 -17.45 15.29 16.87
CA ARG A 245 -16.46 15.68 17.88
C ARG A 245 -16.79 15.12 19.27
N ARG A 246 -18.08 15.06 19.63
CA ARG A 246 -18.54 14.48 20.91
C ARG A 246 -18.27 12.97 21.07
N GLN A 247 -17.96 12.25 20.00
CA GLN A 247 -17.79 10.78 20.07
C GLN A 247 -16.40 10.35 20.55
N ASN A 248 -15.40 11.25 20.58
CA ASN A 248 -14.00 10.97 20.98
C ASN A 248 -13.39 9.72 20.29
N LYS A 249 -13.85 9.38 19.08
CA LYS A 249 -13.33 8.28 18.26
C LYS A 249 -12.84 8.82 16.93
N GLY A 250 -11.60 8.46 16.58
CA GLY A 250 -11.03 8.75 15.27
C GLY A 250 -11.58 7.85 14.17
N VAL A 251 -11.27 8.22 12.93
CA VAL A 251 -11.43 7.39 11.74
C VAL A 251 -10.38 7.80 10.71
N VAL A 252 -9.90 6.86 9.91
CA VAL A 252 -9.28 7.16 8.61
C VAL A 252 -9.92 6.25 7.56
N PRO A 253 -10.63 6.78 6.55
CA PRO A 253 -11.14 5.97 5.45
C PRO A 253 -10.01 5.55 4.51
N PHE A 254 -10.24 4.51 3.70
CA PHE A 254 -9.43 4.30 2.51
C PHE A 254 -9.81 5.36 1.45
N LEU A 255 -8.85 6.20 1.04
CA LEU A 255 -9.12 7.33 0.14
C LEU A 255 -9.53 6.88 -1.28
N GLY A 256 -9.06 5.70 -1.73
CA GLY A 256 -9.30 5.17 -3.07
C GLY A 256 -10.78 5.03 -3.42
N ASP A 257 -11.65 4.64 -2.47
CA ASP A 257 -13.10 4.55 -2.71
C ASP A 257 -13.73 5.89 -3.11
N PHE A 258 -13.26 6.98 -2.52
CA PHE A 258 -13.81 8.33 -2.74
C PHE A 258 -13.32 8.88 -4.09
N LEU A 259 -12.05 8.65 -4.43
CA LEU A 259 -11.47 8.99 -5.72
C LEU A 259 -12.14 8.21 -6.87
N THR A 260 -12.41 6.92 -6.66
CA THR A 260 -13.12 6.06 -7.63
C THR A 260 -14.55 6.54 -7.85
N GLU A 261 -15.30 6.87 -6.79
CA GLU A 261 -16.67 7.38 -6.93
C GLU A 261 -16.69 8.78 -7.57
N LEU A 262 -15.78 9.69 -7.23
CA LEU A 262 -15.69 11.01 -7.85
C LEU A 262 -15.31 10.92 -9.33
N HIS A 263 -14.37 10.05 -9.71
CA HIS A 263 -14.04 9.79 -11.11
C HIS A 263 -15.21 9.13 -11.88
N ARG A 264 -15.96 8.23 -11.25
CA ARG A 264 -17.18 7.63 -11.83
C ARG A 264 -18.30 8.67 -12.03
N LEU A 265 -18.45 9.62 -11.10
CA LEU A 265 -19.41 10.72 -11.24
C LEU A 265 -19.02 11.70 -12.35
N ASP A 266 -17.73 11.98 -12.48
CA ASP A 266 -17.17 12.87 -13.49
C ASP A 266 -17.30 12.29 -14.91
N THR A 267 -17.06 10.99 -15.08
CA THR A 267 -17.12 10.30 -16.37
C THR A 267 -18.52 9.87 -16.81
N ALA A 268 -19.44 9.59 -15.87
CA ALA A 268 -20.78 9.07 -16.19
C ALA A 268 -21.88 10.13 -16.34
N ILE A 269 -21.54 11.43 -16.23
CA ILE A 269 -22.50 12.53 -16.34
C ILE A 269 -21.92 13.62 -17.25
N PRO A 270 -22.56 13.95 -18.37
CA PRO A 270 -22.05 14.97 -19.30
C PRO A 270 -22.13 16.38 -18.70
N ASP A 271 -21.25 17.27 -19.16
CA ASP A 271 -21.14 18.64 -18.66
C ASP A 271 -22.14 19.64 -19.29
N ASP A 272 -23.30 19.15 -19.77
CA ASP A 272 -24.42 20.01 -20.20
C ASP A 272 -25.09 20.71 -19.00
N LEU A 273 -26.03 21.63 -19.26
CA LEU A 273 -26.56 22.53 -18.22
C LEU A 273 -27.28 21.82 -17.05
N ASP A 274 -27.95 20.69 -17.29
CA ASP A 274 -28.59 19.90 -16.22
C ASP A 274 -27.69 18.74 -15.75
N GLY A 275 -26.92 18.13 -16.66
CA GLY A 275 -25.89 17.16 -16.34
C GLY A 275 -24.87 17.69 -15.33
N ASN A 276 -24.25 18.84 -15.62
CA ASN A 276 -23.33 19.57 -14.74
C ASN A 276 -23.98 19.91 -13.39
N SER A 277 -25.23 20.41 -13.40
CA SER A 277 -26.00 20.72 -12.18
C SER A 277 -26.22 19.50 -11.29
N ASN A 278 -26.44 18.31 -11.87
CA ASN A 278 -26.63 17.06 -11.14
C ASN A 278 -25.31 16.35 -10.78
N LYS A 279 -24.26 16.47 -11.61
CA LYS A 279 -22.87 16.04 -11.37
C LYS A 279 -22.32 16.74 -10.14
N ARG A 280 -22.26 18.07 -10.16
CA ARG A 280 -21.77 18.90 -9.07
C ARG A 280 -22.54 18.69 -7.76
N ARG A 281 -23.86 18.44 -7.83
CA ARG A 281 -24.70 18.11 -6.67
C ARG A 281 -24.35 16.75 -6.04
N LYS A 282 -23.91 15.76 -6.83
CA LYS A 282 -23.44 14.46 -6.34
C LYS A 282 -22.02 14.56 -5.78
N GLU A 283 -21.10 15.20 -6.50
CA GLU A 283 -19.71 15.43 -6.05
C GLU A 283 -19.66 16.16 -4.70
N VAL A 284 -20.42 17.25 -4.54
CA VAL A 284 -20.49 18.01 -3.28
C VAL A 284 -20.95 17.15 -2.10
N ARG A 285 -21.80 16.13 -2.31
CA ARG A 285 -22.16 15.18 -1.23
C ARG A 285 -20.98 14.30 -0.84
N VAL A 286 -20.24 13.77 -1.81
CA VAL A 286 -19.02 12.98 -1.55
C VAL A 286 -18.02 13.81 -0.74
N LEU A 287 -17.77 15.06 -1.14
CA LEU A 287 -16.85 15.95 -0.43
C LEU A 287 -17.34 16.33 0.97
N GLN A 288 -18.66 16.55 1.16
CA GLN A 288 -19.24 16.80 2.50
C GLN A 288 -19.06 15.60 3.44
N GLU A 289 -19.14 14.37 2.93
CA GLU A 289 -18.89 13.15 3.70
C GLU A 289 -17.40 12.99 4.05
N MET A 290 -16.50 13.32 3.12
CA MET A 290 -15.05 13.39 3.38
C MET A 290 -14.73 14.44 4.45
N GLN A 291 -15.36 15.62 4.39
CA GLN A 291 -15.18 16.68 5.38
C GLN A 291 -15.60 16.23 6.78
N LEU A 292 -16.69 15.47 6.91
CA LEU A 292 -17.11 14.88 8.18
C LEU A 292 -16.08 13.83 8.67
N LEU A 293 -15.58 12.96 7.79
CA LEU A 293 -14.55 11.99 8.14
C LEU A 293 -13.25 12.67 8.60
N GLN A 294 -12.84 13.78 8.00
CA GLN A 294 -11.71 14.60 8.47
C GLN A 294 -11.96 15.18 9.88
N VAL A 295 -13.19 15.62 10.18
CA VAL A 295 -13.56 16.09 11.53
C VAL A 295 -13.55 14.95 12.55
N ALA A 296 -13.85 13.70 12.16
CA ALA A 296 -13.60 12.55 13.01
C ALA A 296 -12.10 12.25 13.18
N ALA A 297 -11.27 12.39 12.14
CA ALA A 297 -9.81 12.21 12.25
C ALA A 297 -9.15 13.17 13.28
N MET A 298 -9.76 14.33 13.56
CA MET A 298 -9.34 15.23 14.63
C MET A 298 -9.53 14.66 16.05
N ASN A 299 -10.31 13.59 16.23
CA ASN A 299 -10.52 12.95 17.53
C ASN A 299 -9.35 12.03 17.97
N TYR A 300 -8.39 11.72 17.10
CA TYR A 300 -7.24 10.88 17.48
C TYR A 300 -6.33 11.60 18.48
N ARG A 301 -6.01 10.93 19.60
CA ARG A 301 -5.12 11.43 20.67
C ARG A 301 -3.88 10.54 20.82
N LEU A 302 -3.30 10.17 19.69
CA LEU A 302 -2.10 9.32 19.60
C LEU A 302 -0.83 10.18 19.78
N ARG A 303 0.28 9.57 20.20
CA ARG A 303 1.58 10.23 20.36
C ARG A 303 2.61 9.59 19.44
N PRO A 304 3.55 10.36 18.85
CA PRO A 304 4.64 9.80 18.06
C PRO A 304 5.58 8.98 18.95
N LEU A 305 6.04 7.84 18.42
CA LEU A 305 7.10 7.02 18.98
C LEU A 305 8.36 7.26 18.14
N GLU A 306 9.32 7.99 18.69
CA GLU A 306 10.55 8.42 17.99
C GLU A 306 11.29 7.28 17.28
N LYS A 307 11.40 6.12 17.92
CA LYS A 307 11.97 4.89 17.34
C LYS A 307 11.24 4.38 16.09
N PHE A 308 9.93 4.63 15.96
CA PHE A 308 9.18 4.30 14.75
C PHE A 308 9.35 5.39 13.67
N VAL A 309 9.38 6.66 14.08
CA VAL A 309 9.56 7.81 13.18
C VAL A 309 10.90 7.74 12.44
N THR A 310 11.97 7.26 13.09
CA THR A 310 13.27 7.02 12.42
C THR A 310 13.30 5.71 11.64
N TYR A 311 12.54 4.68 12.06
CA TYR A 311 12.55 3.34 11.49
C TYR A 311 11.73 3.20 10.19
N PHE A 312 10.46 3.62 10.18
CA PHE A 312 9.57 3.39 9.04
C PHE A 312 10.05 4.07 7.74
N PRO A 313 10.66 5.27 7.76
CA PRO A 313 11.33 5.86 6.60
C PRO A 313 12.55 5.07 6.08
N ARG A 314 13.20 4.27 6.93
CA ARG A 314 14.37 3.43 6.61
C ARG A 314 14.02 1.99 6.21
N MET A 315 12.77 1.54 6.38
CA MET A 315 12.36 0.20 5.94
C MET A 315 12.59 0.01 4.43
N LYS A 316 13.17 -1.14 4.06
CA LYS A 316 13.34 -1.52 2.65
C LYS A 316 11.98 -1.69 1.98
N GLN A 317 11.87 -1.18 0.76
CA GLN A 317 10.77 -1.44 -0.16
C GLN A 317 11.37 -2.12 -1.39
N LEU A 318 10.74 -3.21 -1.82
CA LEU A 318 10.94 -3.81 -3.13
C LEU A 318 9.86 -3.29 -4.09
N SER A 319 10.18 -3.19 -5.38
CA SER A 319 9.17 -3.08 -6.43
C SER A 319 8.31 -4.36 -6.52
N ASP A 320 7.17 -4.30 -7.20
CA ASP A 320 6.34 -5.50 -7.46
C ASP A 320 7.12 -6.58 -8.22
N LYS A 321 7.94 -6.17 -9.18
CA LYS A 321 8.80 -7.03 -10.01
C LYS A 321 9.86 -7.74 -9.19
N GLU A 322 10.53 -7.03 -8.28
CA GLU A 322 11.49 -7.63 -7.34
C GLU A 322 10.79 -8.53 -6.31
N SER A 323 9.65 -8.10 -5.78
CA SER A 323 8.85 -8.86 -4.81
C SER A 323 8.40 -10.20 -5.39
N TYR A 324 7.92 -10.20 -6.63
CA TYR A 324 7.54 -11.41 -7.34
C TYR A 324 8.75 -12.31 -7.65
N LYS A 325 9.84 -11.74 -8.17
CA LYS A 325 11.09 -12.48 -8.41
C LYS A 325 11.63 -13.14 -7.14
N LEU A 326 11.63 -12.42 -6.02
CA LEU A 326 12.06 -12.93 -4.72
C LEU A 326 11.10 -14.03 -4.21
N SER A 327 9.79 -13.85 -4.35
CA SER A 327 8.79 -14.89 -4.01
C SER A 327 9.07 -16.21 -4.74
N CYS A 328 9.28 -16.17 -6.05
CA CYS A 328 9.58 -17.36 -6.85
C CYS A 328 10.91 -18.02 -6.49
N GLN A 329 11.88 -17.27 -5.96
CA GLN A 329 13.15 -17.81 -5.46
C GLN A 329 13.03 -18.41 -4.05
N LEU A 330 12.19 -17.83 -3.19
CA LEU A 330 11.94 -18.29 -1.81
C LEU A 330 11.05 -19.54 -1.75
N GLU A 331 10.09 -19.64 -2.68
CA GLU A 331 9.24 -20.82 -2.90
C GLU A 331 9.02 -21.01 -4.41
N PRO A 332 9.89 -21.77 -5.09
CA PRO A 332 9.68 -22.20 -6.46
C PRO A 332 8.38 -23.00 -6.61
N GLU A 333 7.80 -22.96 -7.79
CA GLU A 333 6.63 -23.75 -8.15
C GLU A 333 7.06 -25.21 -8.32
N SER A 334 6.22 -26.14 -7.84
CA SER A 334 6.46 -27.56 -8.08
C SER A 334 6.23 -27.84 -9.56
N GLN A 335 7.24 -28.44 -10.21
CA GLN A 335 7.08 -29.13 -11.50
C GLN A 335 6.25 -30.40 -11.33
#